data_AF-A0A135WF35-F1
#
_entry.id   AF-A0A135WF35-F1
#
_cell.length_a   1.000
_cell.length_b   1.000
_cell.length_c   1.000
_cell.angle_alpha   90.00
_cell.angle_beta   90.00
_cell.angle_gamma   90.00
#
_symmetry.space_group_name_H-M   'P 1'
#
loop_
_entity.id
_entity.type
_entity.pdbx_description
1 polymer ?
#
loop_
_entity_poly.entity_id
_entity_poly.type
_entity_poly.pdbx_seq_one_letter_code
_entity_poly.pdbx_strand_id
1 'polypeptide(L)'
;MRFFFYITILSITFIPIITYSQKNDEYWKKEIIKQREAFRNDFSKSIKIGLYIVNNCKNDSINAHSYALLSNSYTYSGDYINGFKFSNKAKELFYQKATDKRFVRYIVYNNISLSEIYKSIGLIERAKEEIENTIEYVEKKDPDNYYALASLYGSNGGNFYEAGDKHSALQAYLSAEKYAKKIDDPKLLIDKKKLLALIYSEIGNTYIFFDDLKKAEFYIEQSKKTSAEIKNYNYSDNYNSTGLAEIYTKTNRDKQAIDLLMSIYKGRNIEPVNLLFIHNLLSTAYKNIGDQKKSEIEKTKIDSIEYSMSKQESAGLKEAYKFIEADLARKDREHLMNKIIIFSVAAAIILIIIFWVIVYKRKLKKSYQELIASIERKEKEKENEKENAVTKSENTDTKKSKDLTSVEFSKSELELIAKLDLFEKEKGYLEKDMTLAVLAVRLETNASYLSQIINKAKNKNINTYINELRINYIIKEIYYNPMLLNYKVSHIAELAGFNSHNSFTLVFKRITNISPSTFLDERRKELSVVENN
;
A
#
# COMPACT_ATOMS: atom_id res chain seq x y z
N MET A 1 14.70 10.85 -33.16
CA MET A 1 14.59 12.21 -32.60
C MET A 1 13.73 12.10 -31.34
N ARG A 2 14.14 12.33 -30.09
CA ARG A 2 15.42 12.66 -29.44
C ARG A 2 15.21 12.36 -27.94
N PHE A 3 16.14 11.61 -27.35
CA PHE A 3 16.43 11.51 -25.91
C PHE A 3 16.95 12.85 -25.37
N PHE A 4 16.76 13.17 -24.07
CA PHE A 4 17.68 13.94 -23.19
C PHE A 4 17.11 13.93 -21.75
N PHE A 5 17.85 14.07 -20.64
CA PHE A 5 19.06 13.43 -20.07
C PHE A 5 19.12 13.95 -18.61
N TYR A 6 19.80 13.22 -17.73
CA TYR A 6 20.05 13.54 -16.32
C TYR A 6 21.36 14.36 -16.16
N ILE A 7 21.53 15.05 -15.01
CA ILE A 7 22.81 15.34 -14.26
C ILE A 7 23.54 16.71 -14.47
N THR A 8 23.37 17.57 -13.44
CA THR A 8 24.32 18.41 -12.63
C THR A 8 25.55 19.13 -13.21
N ILE A 9 25.84 20.37 -12.75
CA ILE A 9 26.93 20.74 -11.79
C ILE A 9 26.97 22.27 -11.47
N LEU A 10 27.19 22.53 -10.16
CA LEU A 10 27.60 23.68 -9.34
C LEU A 10 28.19 24.99 -9.93
N SER A 11 27.87 26.11 -9.25
CA SER A 11 28.84 26.98 -8.50
C SER A 11 28.08 28.09 -7.74
N ILE A 12 27.82 27.96 -6.42
CA ILE A 12 28.64 28.45 -5.28
C ILE A 12 28.90 29.97 -5.29
N THR A 13 28.33 30.70 -4.30
CA THR A 13 29.03 31.40 -3.18
C THR A 13 27.95 32.07 -2.28
N PHE A 14 27.60 31.50 -1.12
CA PHE A 14 28.10 31.81 0.27
C PHE A 14 27.22 32.87 0.98
N ILE A 15 26.72 32.83 2.23
CA ILE A 15 26.91 32.15 3.56
C ILE A 15 25.60 32.39 4.37
N PRO A 16 25.18 31.58 5.37
CA PRO A 16 25.99 30.66 6.15
C PRO A 16 25.62 29.19 6.10
N ILE A 17 26.69 28.41 6.16
CA ILE A 17 26.80 27.11 6.81
C ILE A 17 26.09 27.19 8.18
N ILE A 18 24.93 26.55 8.30
CA ILE A 18 24.40 26.18 9.62
C ILE A 18 25.15 24.93 10.07
N THR A 19 26.37 25.14 10.55
CA THR A 19 27.12 24.21 11.42
C THR A 19 26.50 24.10 12.81
N TYR A 20 25.34 24.72 13.05
CA TYR A 20 24.61 24.60 14.31
C TYR A 20 23.84 23.29 14.50
N SER A 21 23.52 22.51 13.44
CA SER A 21 22.64 21.34 13.62
C SER A 21 23.29 20.19 14.39
N GLN A 22 24.59 19.93 14.20
CA GLN A 22 25.25 18.83 14.90
C GLN A 22 25.50 19.12 16.39
N LYS A 23 25.87 20.36 16.74
CA LYS A 23 26.18 20.74 18.12
C LYS A 23 24.92 20.93 18.98
N ASN A 24 23.85 21.47 18.39
CA ASN A 24 22.58 21.67 19.07
C ASN A 24 21.84 20.33 19.28
N ASP A 25 21.90 19.40 18.32
CA ASP A 25 21.37 18.05 18.50
C ASP A 25 22.16 17.25 19.56
N GLU A 26 23.47 17.46 19.67
CA GLU A 26 24.28 16.80 20.71
C GLU A 26 23.91 17.27 22.12
N TYR A 27 23.64 18.58 22.29
CA TYR A 27 23.11 19.12 23.55
C TYR A 27 21.79 18.44 23.92
N TRP A 28 20.83 18.37 22.99
CA TRP A 28 19.54 17.75 23.25
C TRP A 28 19.62 16.24 23.50
N LYS A 29 20.55 15.54 22.84
CA LYS A 29 20.83 14.12 23.15
C LYS A 29 21.33 13.95 24.59
N LYS A 30 22.18 14.86 25.09
CA LYS A 30 22.61 14.87 26.50
C LYS A 30 21.44 15.16 27.45
N GLU A 31 20.53 16.08 27.09
CA GLU A 31 19.33 16.35 27.88
C GLU A 31 18.37 15.14 27.93
N ILE A 32 18.19 14.39 26.84
CA ILE A 32 17.44 13.13 26.86
C ILE A 32 18.08 12.10 27.81
N ILE A 33 19.41 12.00 27.82
CA ILE A 33 20.11 11.08 28.74
C ILE A 33 19.83 11.51 30.19
N LYS A 34 19.93 12.81 30.50
CA LYS A 34 19.60 13.35 31.83
C LYS A 34 18.14 13.10 32.20
N GLN A 35 17.21 13.28 31.27
CA GLN A 35 15.79 12.97 31.48
C GLN A 35 15.61 11.49 31.85
N ARG A 36 16.24 10.57 31.09
CA ARG A 36 16.18 9.13 31.35
C ARG A 36 16.82 8.73 32.68
N GLU A 37 17.93 9.36 33.06
CA GLU A 37 18.57 9.14 34.36
C GLU A 37 17.70 9.68 35.51
N ALA A 38 17.06 10.84 35.31
CA ALA A 38 16.11 11.40 36.26
C ALA A 38 14.90 10.48 36.42
N PHE A 39 14.33 9.95 35.32
CA PHE A 39 13.18 9.05 35.36
C PHE A 39 13.38 7.86 36.31
N ARG A 40 14.61 7.33 36.41
CA ARG A 40 14.93 6.19 37.28
C ARG A 40 14.88 6.49 38.78
N ASN A 41 14.90 7.76 39.19
CA ASN A 41 15.07 8.16 40.59
C ASN A 41 14.07 9.24 41.04
N ASP A 42 13.61 10.09 40.12
CA ASP A 42 12.80 11.28 40.37
C ASP A 42 11.96 11.61 39.12
N PHE A 43 10.70 11.14 39.13
CA PHE A 43 9.74 11.39 38.05
C PHE A 43 9.49 12.89 37.83
N SER A 44 9.41 13.70 38.90
CA SER A 44 9.19 15.14 38.82
C SER A 44 10.33 15.86 38.11
N LYS A 45 11.58 15.48 38.41
CA LYS A 45 12.76 15.99 37.70
C LYS A 45 12.76 15.56 36.23
N SER A 46 12.41 14.30 35.95
CA SER A 46 12.26 13.81 34.57
C SER A 46 11.22 14.61 33.79
N ILE A 47 10.06 14.87 34.40
CA ILE A 47 8.99 15.68 33.81
C ILE A 47 9.48 17.09 33.50
N LYS A 48 10.15 17.74 34.45
CA LYS A 48 10.67 19.10 34.26
C LYS A 48 11.67 19.17 33.10
N ILE A 49 12.60 18.22 33.01
CA ILE A 49 13.57 18.15 31.90
C ILE A 49 12.83 17.88 30.58
N GLY A 50 11.90 16.92 30.57
CA GLY A 50 11.15 16.56 29.37
C GLY A 50 10.33 17.71 28.79
N LEU A 51 9.60 18.44 29.66
CA LEU A 51 8.84 19.63 29.28
C LEU A 51 9.75 20.73 28.73
N TYR A 52 10.93 20.91 29.33
CA TYR A 52 11.93 21.84 28.80
C TYR A 52 12.39 21.42 27.39
N ILE A 53 12.68 20.14 27.16
CA ILE A 53 13.08 19.65 25.83
C ILE A 53 11.98 19.94 24.80
N VAL A 54 10.75 19.49 25.04
CA VAL A 54 9.68 19.56 24.03
C VAL A 54 9.21 20.99 23.72
N ASN A 55 9.45 21.94 24.62
CA ASN A 55 9.11 23.35 24.41
C ASN A 55 10.22 24.14 23.69
N ASN A 56 11.46 23.64 23.66
CA ASN A 56 12.62 24.39 23.18
C ASN A 56 13.35 23.70 22.01
N CYS A 57 13.21 22.37 21.87
CA CYS A 57 13.82 21.61 20.79
C CYS A 57 12.92 21.60 19.56
N LYS A 58 13.49 21.90 18.38
CA LYS A 58 12.78 21.83 17.08
C LYS A 58 12.95 20.50 16.36
N ASN A 59 13.72 19.56 16.93
CA ASN A 59 13.99 18.28 16.31
C ASN A 59 12.91 17.26 16.71
N ASP A 60 12.07 16.88 15.73
CA ASP A 60 10.95 15.95 15.95
C ASP A 60 11.39 14.60 16.51
N SER A 61 12.57 14.11 16.10
CA SER A 61 13.06 12.83 16.60
C SER A 61 13.30 12.97 18.10
N ILE A 62 14.10 13.94 18.53
CA ILE A 62 14.37 14.22 19.95
C ILE A 62 13.05 14.47 20.72
N ASN A 63 12.12 15.23 20.16
CA ASN A 63 10.83 15.50 20.81
C ASN A 63 10.01 14.21 20.99
N ALA A 64 9.97 13.32 20.00
CA ALA A 64 9.28 12.04 20.12
C ALA A 64 9.85 11.18 21.27
N HIS A 65 11.18 11.17 21.44
CA HIS A 65 11.81 10.50 22.59
C HIS A 65 11.40 11.11 23.92
N SER A 66 11.45 12.44 24.01
CA SER A 66 11.10 13.15 25.23
C SER A 66 9.63 12.96 25.56
N TYR A 67 8.74 12.95 24.57
CA TYR A 67 7.32 12.64 24.75
C TYR A 67 7.11 11.22 25.28
N ALA A 68 7.80 10.20 24.76
CA ALA A 68 7.70 8.85 25.29
C ALA A 68 8.23 8.75 26.73
N LEU A 69 9.31 9.46 27.07
CA LEU A 69 9.83 9.53 28.45
C LEU A 69 8.91 10.32 29.39
N LEU A 70 8.29 11.40 28.90
CA LEU A 70 7.27 12.16 29.63
C LEU A 70 6.06 11.28 29.91
N SER A 71 5.58 10.54 28.91
CA SER A 71 4.49 9.59 29.07
C SER A 71 4.75 8.65 30.23
N ASN A 72 5.90 7.95 30.22
CA ASN A 72 6.29 7.07 31.32
C ASN A 72 6.38 7.82 32.65
N SER A 73 7.05 8.98 32.69
CA SER A 73 7.25 9.72 33.94
C SER A 73 5.92 10.14 34.57
N TYR A 74 4.95 10.56 33.75
CA TYR A 74 3.60 10.88 34.21
C TYR A 74 2.83 9.64 34.66
N THR A 75 2.85 8.55 33.87
CA THR A 75 2.21 7.28 34.21
C THR A 75 2.69 6.75 35.56
N TYR A 76 4.00 6.65 35.76
CA TYR A 76 4.60 6.15 37.00
C TYR A 76 4.44 7.12 38.19
N SER A 77 4.14 8.39 37.94
CA SER A 77 3.70 9.35 38.96
C SER A 77 2.19 9.29 39.28
N GLY A 78 1.42 8.48 38.55
CA GLY A 78 -0.04 8.34 38.71
C GLY A 78 -0.88 9.33 37.90
N ASP A 79 -0.29 10.14 37.02
CA ASP A 79 -1.00 11.08 36.14
C ASP A 79 -1.24 10.46 34.76
N TYR A 80 -2.27 9.62 34.67
CA TYR A 80 -2.58 8.88 33.46
C TYR A 80 -3.07 9.77 32.31
N ILE A 81 -3.65 10.94 32.62
CA ILE A 81 -4.13 11.90 31.61
C ILE A 81 -2.95 12.44 30.80
N ASN A 82 -1.94 12.98 31.50
CA ASN A 82 -0.76 13.50 30.83
C ASN A 82 0.10 12.37 30.25
N GLY A 83 0.18 11.23 30.95
CA GLY A 83 0.80 10.01 30.43
C GLY A 83 0.27 9.66 29.03
N PHE A 84 -1.06 9.60 28.90
CA PHE A 84 -1.75 9.26 27.66
C PHE A 84 -1.56 10.33 26.57
N LYS A 85 -1.71 11.62 26.91
CA LYS A 85 -1.50 12.73 25.97
C LYS A 85 -0.10 12.72 25.36
N PHE A 86 0.92 12.52 26.18
CA PHE A 86 2.30 12.48 25.68
C PHE A 86 2.62 11.20 24.92
N SER A 87 2.02 10.06 25.28
CA SER A 87 2.15 8.83 24.50
C SER A 87 1.63 9.03 23.06
N ASN A 88 0.45 9.65 22.91
CA ASN A 88 -0.12 9.90 21.59
C ASN A 88 0.70 10.91 20.77
N LYS A 89 1.23 11.96 21.39
CA LYS A 89 2.17 12.89 20.71
C LYS A 89 3.44 12.17 20.23
N ALA A 90 3.98 11.25 21.02
CA ALA A 90 5.11 10.43 20.61
C ALA A 90 4.72 9.53 19.42
N LYS A 91 3.55 8.88 19.48
CA LYS A 91 2.99 8.02 18.43
C LYS A 91 2.88 8.78 17.09
N GLU A 92 2.30 9.97 17.10
CA GLU A 92 2.16 10.82 15.91
C GLU A 92 3.49 11.08 15.18
N LEU A 93 4.57 11.33 15.94
CA LEU A 93 5.89 11.62 15.37
C LEU A 93 6.64 10.35 14.94
N PHE A 94 6.47 9.22 15.63
CA PHE A 94 7.14 7.96 15.27
C PHE A 94 6.54 7.33 14.00
N TYR A 95 5.22 7.34 13.85
CA TYR A 95 4.57 6.69 12.70
C TYR A 95 4.84 7.41 11.37
N GLN A 96 5.14 8.71 11.38
CA GLN A 96 5.58 9.45 10.19
C GLN A 96 6.96 8.99 9.67
N LYS A 97 7.75 8.27 10.50
CA LYS A 97 9.14 7.83 10.21
C LYS A 97 9.35 6.32 10.33
N ALA A 98 8.28 5.53 10.36
CA ALA A 98 8.26 4.09 10.69
C ALA A 98 8.99 3.13 9.72
N THR A 99 9.62 3.64 8.66
CA THR A 99 10.42 2.85 7.71
C THR A 99 11.85 2.60 8.18
N ASP A 100 12.32 3.35 9.18
CA ASP A 100 13.69 3.27 9.68
C ASP A 100 13.77 2.43 10.97
N LYS A 101 14.54 1.34 10.91
CA LYS A 101 14.75 0.40 12.03
C LYS A 101 15.20 1.08 13.33
N ARG A 102 15.89 2.24 13.24
CA ARG A 102 16.34 3.00 14.42
C ARG A 102 15.19 3.46 15.31
N PHE A 103 13.97 3.53 14.78
CA PHE A 103 12.79 3.96 15.54
C PHE A 103 12.06 2.84 16.27
N VAL A 104 12.35 1.56 15.95
CA VAL A 104 11.67 0.40 16.54
C VAL A 104 11.74 0.43 18.07
N ARG A 105 12.93 0.69 18.64
CA ARG A 105 13.12 0.78 20.10
C ARG A 105 12.22 1.82 20.76
N TYR A 106 11.93 2.92 20.08
CA TYR A 106 11.13 4.01 20.65
C TYR A 106 9.64 3.77 20.53
N ILE A 107 9.21 3.14 19.43
CA ILE A 107 7.85 2.60 19.31
C ILE A 107 7.58 1.61 20.44
N VAL A 108 8.50 0.66 20.65
CA VAL A 108 8.42 -0.33 21.74
C VAL A 108 8.32 0.36 23.10
N TYR A 109 9.21 1.30 23.39
CA TYR A 109 9.22 2.02 24.67
C TYR A 109 7.92 2.82 24.90
N ASN A 110 7.40 3.48 23.87
CA ASN A 110 6.15 4.22 23.96
C ASN A 110 4.94 3.29 24.15
N ASN A 111 4.91 2.18 23.43
CA ASN A 111 3.78 1.25 23.44
C ASN A 111 3.71 0.44 24.74
N ILE A 112 4.86 0.12 25.36
CA ILE A 112 4.90 -0.40 26.74
C ILE A 112 4.28 0.61 27.71
N SER A 113 4.65 1.90 27.61
CA SER A 113 4.05 2.95 28.44
C SER A 113 2.55 3.10 28.21
N LEU A 114 2.10 2.98 26.95
CA LEU A 114 0.69 3.08 26.58
C LEU A 114 -0.11 1.88 27.11
N SER A 115 0.46 0.67 27.01
CA SER A 115 -0.08 -0.54 27.64
C SER A 115 -0.22 -0.36 29.14
N GLU A 116 0.81 0.17 29.80
CA GLU A 116 0.75 0.42 31.25
C GLU A 116 -0.38 1.39 31.59
N ILE A 117 -0.54 2.49 30.84
CA ILE A 117 -1.66 3.41 31.03
C ILE A 117 -3.00 2.71 30.85
N TYR A 118 -3.18 1.95 29.76
CA TYR A 118 -4.43 1.22 29.52
C TYR A 118 -4.74 0.23 30.65
N LYS A 119 -3.73 -0.50 31.13
CA LYS A 119 -3.85 -1.40 32.28
C LYS A 119 -4.26 -0.64 33.53
N SER A 120 -3.59 0.47 33.86
CA SER A 120 -3.86 1.28 35.05
C SER A 120 -5.21 2.01 35.04
N ILE A 121 -5.85 2.16 33.87
CA ILE A 121 -7.20 2.74 33.75
C ILE A 121 -8.30 1.67 33.51
N GLY A 122 -7.98 0.39 33.73
CA GLY A 122 -8.93 -0.73 33.64
C GLY A 122 -9.20 -1.27 32.23
N LEU A 123 -8.49 -0.80 31.20
CA LEU A 123 -8.60 -1.26 29.81
C LEU A 123 -7.61 -2.39 29.49
N ILE A 124 -7.64 -3.46 30.28
CA ILE A 124 -6.63 -4.54 30.23
C ILE A 124 -6.58 -5.25 28.86
N GLU A 125 -7.72 -5.52 28.22
CA GLU A 125 -7.75 -6.12 26.87
C GLU A 125 -7.05 -5.23 25.84
N ARG A 126 -7.25 -3.92 25.93
CA ARG A 126 -6.59 -2.95 25.04
C ARG A 126 -5.10 -2.87 25.30
N ALA A 127 -4.68 -2.99 26.55
CA ALA A 127 -3.27 -3.05 26.93
C ALA A 127 -2.57 -4.27 26.29
N LYS A 128 -3.19 -5.46 26.37
CA LYS A 128 -2.71 -6.68 25.71
C LYS A 128 -2.60 -6.51 24.20
N GLU A 129 -3.67 -6.03 23.56
CA GLU A 129 -3.72 -5.81 22.11
C GLU A 129 -2.58 -4.88 21.63
N GLU A 130 -2.31 -3.78 22.36
CA GLU A 130 -1.22 -2.86 21.99
C GLU A 130 0.15 -3.54 22.07
N ILE A 131 0.40 -4.40 23.07
CA ILE A 131 1.66 -5.15 23.19
C ILE A 131 1.77 -6.22 22.12
N GLU A 132 0.72 -7.00 21.88
CA GLU A 132 0.71 -8.06 20.85
C GLU A 132 0.96 -7.50 19.45
N ASN A 133 0.27 -6.42 19.09
CA ASN A 133 0.52 -5.70 17.83
C ASN A 133 1.97 -5.19 17.74
N THR A 134 2.55 -4.77 18.87
CA THR A 134 3.94 -4.30 18.90
C THR A 134 4.93 -5.45 18.78
N ILE A 135 4.65 -6.62 19.34
CA ILE A 135 5.45 -7.85 19.15
C ILE A 135 5.47 -8.22 17.67
N GLU A 136 4.31 -8.33 17.02
CA GLU A 136 4.22 -8.65 15.59
C GLU A 136 5.02 -7.64 14.74
N TYR A 137 4.90 -6.35 15.07
CA TYR A 137 5.67 -5.30 14.40
C TYR A 137 7.19 -5.50 14.55
N VAL A 138 7.68 -5.79 15.75
CA VAL A 138 9.11 -6.03 16.01
C VAL A 138 9.58 -7.31 15.31
N GLU A 139 8.84 -8.41 15.39
CA GLU A 139 9.20 -9.67 14.72
C GLU A 139 9.31 -9.49 13.20
N LYS A 140 8.44 -8.66 12.61
CA LYS A 140 8.47 -8.38 11.17
C LYS A 140 9.59 -7.42 10.76
N LYS A 141 9.93 -6.43 11.58
CA LYS A 141 10.85 -5.34 11.21
C LYS A 141 12.27 -5.52 11.74
N ASP A 142 12.42 -6.09 12.93
CA ASP A 142 13.67 -6.22 13.66
C ASP A 142 13.68 -7.48 14.56
N PRO A 143 13.57 -8.69 13.97
CA PRO A 143 13.41 -9.95 14.72
C PRO A 143 14.57 -10.27 15.67
N ASP A 144 15.76 -9.72 15.41
CA ASP A 144 16.95 -9.93 16.25
C ASP A 144 17.04 -8.94 17.42
N ASN A 145 16.05 -8.07 17.59
CA ASN A 145 15.98 -7.13 18.70
C ASN A 145 15.50 -7.80 19.99
N TYR A 146 16.32 -8.71 20.53
CA TYR A 146 15.96 -9.51 21.69
C TYR A 146 15.69 -8.68 22.94
N TYR A 147 16.29 -7.50 23.08
CA TYR A 147 15.95 -6.58 24.17
C TYR A 147 14.51 -6.06 24.07
N ALA A 148 14.09 -5.64 22.87
CA ALA A 148 12.72 -5.19 22.64
C ALA A 148 11.71 -6.32 22.87
N LEU A 149 11.95 -7.49 22.28
CA LEU A 149 11.08 -8.66 22.46
C LEU A 149 10.98 -9.07 23.93
N ALA A 150 12.10 -9.17 24.65
CA ALA A 150 12.09 -9.48 26.08
C ALA A 150 11.29 -8.44 26.89
N SER A 151 11.43 -7.15 26.59
CA SER A 151 10.69 -6.09 27.27
C SER A 151 9.18 -6.19 26.99
N LEU A 152 8.78 -6.49 25.75
CA LEU A 152 7.38 -6.63 25.36
C LEU A 152 6.71 -7.86 25.99
N TYR A 153 7.37 -9.02 25.95
CA TYR A 153 6.85 -10.22 26.62
C TYR A 153 6.75 -10.02 28.14
N GLY A 154 7.71 -9.31 28.75
CA GLY A 154 7.63 -8.93 30.16
C GLY A 154 6.42 -8.04 30.44
N SER A 155 6.21 -7.00 29.63
CA SER A 155 5.04 -6.13 29.72
C SER A 155 3.73 -6.89 29.55
N ASN A 156 3.67 -7.84 28.62
CA ASN A 156 2.46 -8.65 28.41
C ASN A 156 2.21 -9.60 29.59
N GLY A 157 3.26 -10.12 30.22
CA GLY A 157 3.17 -10.88 31.45
C GLY A 157 2.48 -10.09 32.57
N GLY A 158 2.82 -8.80 32.70
CA GLY A 158 2.15 -7.89 33.64
C GLY A 158 0.67 -7.68 33.31
N ASN A 159 0.32 -7.57 32.03
CA ASN A 159 -1.09 -7.46 31.62
C ASN A 159 -1.90 -8.73 31.94
N PHE A 160 -1.34 -9.92 31.71
CA PHE A 160 -1.99 -11.18 32.07
C PHE A 160 -2.10 -11.36 33.59
N TYR A 161 -1.07 -10.95 34.34
CA TYR A 161 -1.08 -10.99 35.80
C TYR A 161 -2.23 -10.15 36.35
N GLU A 162 -2.38 -8.92 35.87
CA GLU A 162 -3.46 -8.01 36.27
C GLU A 162 -4.85 -8.55 35.87
N ALA A 163 -4.94 -9.25 34.73
CA ALA A 163 -6.16 -9.94 34.31
C ALA A 163 -6.52 -11.16 35.19
N GLY A 164 -5.66 -11.55 36.13
CA GLY A 164 -5.81 -12.76 36.95
C GLY A 164 -5.41 -14.05 36.23
N ASP A 165 -4.89 -13.98 35.01
CA ASP A 165 -4.43 -15.14 34.23
C ASP A 165 -2.97 -15.46 34.54
N LYS A 166 -2.76 -16.07 35.71
CA LYS A 166 -1.43 -16.47 36.20
C LYS A 166 -0.67 -17.42 35.27
N HIS A 167 -1.37 -18.25 34.48
CA HIS A 167 -0.71 -19.19 33.57
C HIS A 167 -0.12 -18.47 32.36
N SER A 168 -0.91 -17.61 31.72
CA SER A 168 -0.43 -16.80 30.59
C SER A 168 0.63 -15.79 31.05
N ALA A 169 0.48 -15.23 32.26
CA ALA A 169 1.49 -14.36 32.86
C ALA A 169 2.85 -15.07 32.98
N LEU A 170 2.87 -16.26 33.59
CA LEU A 170 4.09 -17.04 33.74
C LEU A 170 4.70 -17.40 32.37
N GLN A 171 3.88 -17.82 31.41
CA GLN A 171 4.35 -18.15 30.06
C GLN A 171 4.99 -16.94 29.35
N ALA A 172 4.38 -15.77 29.49
CA ALA A 172 4.91 -14.53 28.93
C ALA A 172 6.25 -14.14 29.59
N TYR A 173 6.35 -14.22 30.92
CA TYR A 173 7.61 -13.95 31.62
C TYR A 173 8.73 -14.94 31.29
N LEU A 174 8.41 -16.24 31.13
CA LEU A 174 9.39 -17.23 30.66
C LEU A 174 9.84 -16.95 29.22
N SER A 175 8.94 -16.46 28.37
CA SER A 175 9.29 -16.01 27.02
C SER A 175 10.20 -14.78 27.06
N ALA A 176 9.91 -13.83 27.96
CA ALA A 176 10.76 -12.68 28.21
C ALA A 176 12.17 -13.09 28.65
N GLU A 177 12.28 -14.05 29.58
CA GLU A 177 13.55 -14.59 30.05
C GLU A 177 14.35 -15.22 28.90
N LYS A 178 13.68 -16.04 28.08
CA LYS A 178 14.28 -16.69 26.90
C LYS A 178 14.89 -15.68 25.95
N TYR A 179 14.18 -14.59 25.64
CA TYR A 179 14.73 -13.52 24.79
C TYR A 179 15.84 -12.73 25.49
N ALA A 180 15.66 -12.39 26.77
CA ALA A 180 16.68 -11.65 27.53
C ALA A 180 18.02 -12.41 27.57
N LYS A 181 17.99 -13.73 27.73
CA LYS A 181 19.21 -14.58 27.74
C LYS A 181 19.98 -14.53 26.42
N LYS A 182 19.31 -14.35 25.28
CA LYS A 182 19.93 -14.25 23.94
C LYS A 182 20.66 -12.92 23.69
N ILE A 183 20.46 -11.90 24.52
CA ILE A 183 21.14 -10.61 24.37
C ILE A 183 22.65 -10.82 24.62
N ASP A 184 23.47 -10.60 23.60
CA ASP A 184 24.92 -10.78 23.62
C ASP A 184 25.70 -9.48 23.33
N ASP A 185 25.01 -8.40 22.90
CA ASP A 185 25.62 -7.09 22.68
C ASP A 185 26.36 -6.60 23.94
N PRO A 186 27.69 -6.40 23.88
CA PRO A 186 28.49 -5.90 25.00
C PRO A 186 27.97 -4.59 25.59
N LYS A 187 27.35 -3.72 24.78
CA LYS A 187 26.79 -2.44 25.22
C LYS A 187 25.53 -2.59 26.06
N LEU A 188 24.87 -3.74 25.99
CA LEU A 188 23.60 -4.01 26.67
C LEU A 188 23.74 -4.98 27.85
N LEU A 189 24.94 -5.43 28.21
CA LEU A 189 25.11 -6.43 29.29
C LEU A 189 24.54 -5.96 30.64
N ILE A 190 24.70 -4.68 30.97
CA ILE A 190 24.12 -4.10 32.21
C ILE A 190 22.59 -4.05 32.10
N ASP A 191 22.07 -3.59 30.96
CA ASP A 191 20.62 -3.49 30.74
C ASP A 191 19.97 -4.90 30.71
N LYS A 192 20.68 -5.91 30.18
CA LYS A 192 20.30 -7.34 30.25
C LYS A 192 20.19 -7.82 31.69
N LYS A 193 21.20 -7.57 32.53
CA LYS A 193 21.14 -7.96 33.96
C LYS A 193 19.96 -7.31 34.67
N LYS A 194 19.70 -6.01 34.43
CA LYS A 194 18.54 -5.29 34.98
C LYS A 194 17.22 -5.92 34.55
N LEU A 195 17.10 -6.22 33.26
CA LEU A 195 15.90 -6.84 32.69
C LEU A 195 15.66 -8.25 33.24
N LEU A 196 16.71 -9.08 33.33
CA LEU A 196 16.62 -10.41 33.93
C LEU A 196 16.22 -10.34 35.41
N ALA A 197 16.79 -9.42 36.18
CA ALA A 197 16.40 -9.23 37.58
C ALA A 197 14.89 -8.93 37.70
N LEU A 198 14.35 -8.01 36.88
CA LEU A 198 12.91 -7.73 36.88
C LEU A 198 12.08 -8.94 36.47
N ILE A 199 12.46 -9.64 35.40
CA ILE A 199 11.75 -10.85 34.97
C ILE A 199 11.74 -11.90 36.08
N TYR A 200 12.84 -12.09 36.80
CA TYR A 200 12.89 -13.01 37.94
C TYR A 200 12.01 -12.56 39.11
N SER A 201 11.96 -11.25 39.42
CA SER A 201 11.02 -10.71 40.40
C SER A 201 9.58 -11.02 40.02
N GLU A 202 9.21 -10.79 38.76
CA GLU A 202 7.85 -11.01 38.27
C GLU A 202 7.46 -12.49 38.20
N ILE A 203 8.39 -13.38 37.81
CA ILE A 203 8.18 -14.83 37.91
C ILE A 203 7.98 -15.23 39.38
N GLY A 204 8.78 -14.67 40.29
CA GLY A 204 8.63 -14.86 41.72
C GLY A 204 7.23 -14.47 42.22
N ASN A 205 6.80 -13.24 41.92
CA ASN A 205 5.46 -12.74 42.25
C ASN A 205 4.35 -13.61 41.65
N THR A 206 4.52 -14.07 40.41
CA THR A 206 3.58 -14.98 39.78
C THR A 206 3.49 -16.31 40.54
N TYR A 207 4.59 -16.86 41.06
CA TYR A 207 4.55 -18.05 41.91
C TYR A 207 3.92 -17.80 43.28
N ILE A 208 3.99 -16.58 43.83
CA ILE A 208 3.20 -16.21 45.02
C ILE A 208 1.70 -16.31 44.70
N PHE A 209 1.29 -15.86 43.52
CA PHE A 209 -0.10 -16.00 43.05
C PHE A 209 -0.51 -17.47 42.79
N PHE A 210 0.45 -18.35 42.51
CA PHE A 210 0.25 -19.81 42.51
C PHE A 210 0.26 -20.45 43.91
N ASP A 211 0.58 -19.69 44.95
CA ASP A 211 0.84 -20.18 46.31
C ASP A 211 2.04 -21.17 46.42
N ASP A 212 2.92 -21.19 45.41
CA ASP A 212 4.18 -21.94 45.43
C ASP A 212 5.30 -21.08 46.02
N LEU A 213 5.22 -20.85 47.33
CA LEU A 213 6.10 -19.90 48.04
C LEU A 213 7.58 -20.28 47.96
N LYS A 214 7.90 -21.58 47.82
CA LYS A 214 9.28 -22.06 47.66
C LYS A 214 9.85 -21.63 46.32
N LYS A 215 9.12 -21.80 45.23
CA LYS A 215 9.56 -21.30 43.91
C LYS A 215 9.59 -19.78 43.89
N ALA A 216 8.61 -19.12 44.50
CA ALA A 216 8.59 -17.67 44.60
C ALA A 216 9.86 -17.13 45.26
N GLU A 217 10.21 -17.65 46.44
CA GLU A 217 11.43 -17.25 47.17
C GLU A 217 12.69 -17.54 46.36
N PHE A 218 12.77 -18.71 45.69
CA PHE A 218 13.89 -19.03 44.81
C PHE A 218 14.09 -17.97 43.72
N TYR A 219 13.04 -17.60 42.98
CA TYR A 219 13.16 -16.63 41.89
C TYR A 219 13.45 -15.21 42.39
N ILE A 220 12.91 -14.80 43.54
CA ILE A 220 13.23 -13.51 44.13
C ILE A 220 14.71 -13.45 44.55
N GLU A 221 15.25 -14.53 45.13
CA GLU A 221 16.69 -14.60 45.45
C GLU A 221 17.56 -14.62 44.18
N GLN A 222 17.11 -15.26 43.09
CA GLN A 222 17.79 -15.14 41.80
C GLN A 222 17.80 -13.70 41.27
N SER A 223 16.68 -12.98 41.42
CA SER A 223 16.59 -11.56 41.05
C SER A 223 17.62 -10.73 41.81
N LYS A 224 17.65 -10.84 43.14
CA LYS A 224 18.63 -10.15 44.00
C LYS A 224 20.07 -10.46 43.62
N LYS A 225 20.39 -11.72 43.40
CA LYS A 225 21.74 -12.14 42.96
C LYS A 225 22.11 -11.50 41.61
N THR A 226 21.14 -11.39 40.70
CA THR A 226 21.33 -10.80 39.38
C THR A 226 21.55 -9.28 39.45
N SER A 227 20.89 -8.59 40.39
CA SER A 227 21.01 -7.14 40.59
C SER A 227 22.15 -6.71 41.54
N ALA A 228 22.71 -7.61 42.36
CA ALA A 228 23.62 -7.29 43.46
C ALA A 228 24.86 -6.45 43.08
N GLU A 229 25.38 -6.61 41.87
CA GLU A 229 26.58 -5.89 41.39
C GLU A 229 26.25 -4.55 40.70
N ILE A 230 24.97 -4.26 40.48
CA ILE A 230 24.55 -3.10 39.68
C ILE A 230 24.40 -1.88 40.60
N LYS A 231 25.42 -1.01 40.59
CA LYS A 231 25.37 0.25 41.34
C LYS A 231 24.11 1.07 41.01
N ASN A 232 23.46 1.59 42.04
CA ASN A 232 22.28 2.48 41.94
C ASN A 232 21.08 1.86 41.21
N TYR A 233 20.89 0.53 41.29
CA TYR A 233 19.73 -0.13 40.71
C TYR A 233 18.73 -0.57 41.79
N ASN A 234 17.92 0.38 42.22
CA ASN A 234 16.99 0.21 43.34
C ASN A 234 15.60 -0.33 42.92
N TYR A 235 15.32 -0.44 41.62
CA TYR A 235 13.97 -0.72 41.13
C TYR A 235 13.55 -2.17 41.42
N SER A 236 14.33 -3.16 41.00
CA SER A 236 14.06 -4.57 41.33
C SER A 236 14.07 -4.84 42.84
N ASP A 237 14.85 -4.07 43.61
CA ASP A 237 14.96 -4.26 45.05
C ASP A 237 13.64 -3.95 45.75
N ASN A 238 12.89 -2.95 45.27
CA ASN A 238 11.56 -2.67 45.81
C ASN A 238 10.60 -3.84 45.54
N TYR A 239 10.50 -4.32 44.30
CA TYR A 239 9.63 -5.46 43.92
C TYR A 239 10.02 -6.76 44.65
N ASN A 240 11.32 -7.04 44.73
CA ASN A 240 11.83 -8.20 45.48
C ASN A 240 11.48 -8.10 46.97
N SER A 241 11.61 -6.91 47.55
CA SER A 241 11.34 -6.71 48.96
C SER A 241 9.85 -6.77 49.27
N THR A 242 8.98 -6.27 48.39
CA THR A 242 7.52 -6.42 48.54
C THR A 242 7.08 -7.86 48.36
N GLY A 243 7.61 -8.60 47.37
CA GLY A 243 7.30 -10.01 47.18
C GLY A 243 7.76 -10.87 48.38
N LEU A 244 8.95 -10.61 48.93
CA LEU A 244 9.41 -11.29 50.15
C LEU A 244 8.59 -10.92 51.38
N ALA A 245 8.20 -9.65 51.51
CA ALA A 245 7.31 -9.23 52.59
C ALA A 245 5.98 -9.97 52.51
N GLU A 246 5.41 -10.14 51.31
CA GLU A 246 4.20 -10.94 51.13
C GLU A 246 4.41 -12.41 51.52
N ILE A 247 5.52 -13.03 51.09
CA ILE A 247 5.89 -14.39 51.51
C ILE A 247 6.00 -14.49 53.04
N TYR A 248 6.63 -13.51 53.67
CA TYR A 248 6.77 -13.45 55.13
C TYR A 248 5.41 -13.33 55.82
N THR A 249 4.53 -12.44 55.35
CA THR A 249 3.16 -12.32 55.87
C THR A 249 2.37 -13.62 55.69
N LYS A 250 2.48 -14.30 54.54
CA LYS A 250 1.83 -15.61 54.29
C LYS A 250 2.37 -16.76 55.13
N THR A 251 3.58 -16.61 55.67
CA THR A 251 4.28 -17.65 56.47
C THR A 251 4.38 -17.29 57.95
N ASN A 252 3.53 -16.38 58.44
CA ASN A 252 3.48 -15.93 59.84
C ASN A 252 4.81 -15.31 60.35
N ARG A 253 5.58 -14.71 59.43
CA ARG A 253 6.83 -13.98 59.70
C ARG A 253 6.59 -12.47 59.65
N ASP A 254 5.47 -12.00 60.18
CA ASP A 254 4.98 -10.62 60.02
C ASP A 254 5.95 -9.54 60.52
N LYS A 255 6.71 -9.80 61.60
CA LYS A 255 7.74 -8.85 62.07
C LYS A 255 8.83 -8.61 61.01
N GLN A 256 9.28 -9.68 60.34
CA GLN A 256 10.27 -9.57 59.26
C GLN A 256 9.68 -8.84 58.05
N ALA A 257 8.40 -9.07 57.74
CA ALA A 257 7.69 -8.33 56.69
C ALA A 257 7.65 -6.83 57.01
N ILE A 258 7.28 -6.45 58.24
CA ILE A 258 7.22 -5.05 58.68
C ILE A 258 8.60 -4.39 58.58
N ASP A 259 9.64 -5.02 59.12
CA ASP A 259 10.99 -4.47 59.10
C ASP A 259 11.49 -4.25 57.66
N LEU A 260 11.20 -5.21 56.77
CA LEU A 260 11.54 -5.12 55.35
C LEU A 260 10.79 -3.99 54.66
N LEU A 261 9.46 -3.90 54.81
CA LEU A 261 8.64 -2.86 54.19
C LEU A 261 9.00 -1.45 54.68
N MET A 262 9.26 -1.30 55.98
CA MET A 262 9.68 -0.02 56.58
C MET A 262 11.06 0.44 56.08
N SER A 263 11.93 -0.50 55.68
CA SER A 263 13.23 -0.17 55.08
C SER A 263 13.09 0.44 53.67
N ILE A 264 12.06 0.05 52.91
CA ILE A 264 11.76 0.58 51.57
C ILE A 264 11.18 1.99 51.67
N TYR A 265 10.32 2.23 52.67
CA TYR A 265 9.54 3.45 52.83
C TYR A 265 10.38 4.72 53.06
N LYS A 266 11.61 4.58 53.58
CA LYS A 266 12.48 5.73 53.89
C LYS A 266 13.18 6.27 52.64
N GLY A 267 12.62 7.32 52.04
CA GLY A 267 13.34 8.25 51.17
C GLY A 267 13.30 7.95 49.67
N ARG A 268 12.25 7.29 49.16
CA ARG A 268 12.11 6.98 47.73
C ARG A 268 10.75 7.42 47.18
N ASN A 269 10.72 7.89 45.94
CA ASN A 269 9.47 8.02 45.18
C ASN A 269 9.01 6.60 44.80
N ILE A 270 7.92 6.15 45.42
CA ILE A 270 7.30 4.86 45.14
C ILE A 270 6.05 5.13 44.30
N GLU A 271 5.86 4.35 43.25
CA GLU A 271 4.68 4.41 42.39
C GLU A 271 3.41 4.20 43.23
N PRO A 272 2.30 4.91 42.96
CA PRO A 272 1.07 4.81 43.77
C PRO A 272 0.57 3.38 43.96
N VAL A 273 0.61 2.54 42.92
CA VAL A 273 0.21 1.13 42.97
C VAL A 273 1.09 0.33 43.95
N ASN A 274 2.41 0.48 43.87
CA ASN A 274 3.34 -0.19 44.77
C ASN A 274 3.20 0.33 46.21
N LEU A 275 2.93 1.63 46.37
CA LEU A 275 2.72 2.24 47.68
C LEU A 275 1.44 1.69 48.34
N LEU A 276 0.36 1.58 47.56
CA LEU A 276 -0.88 0.93 47.99
C LEU A 276 -0.63 -0.51 48.44
N PHE A 277 0.14 -1.28 47.67
CA PHE A 277 0.49 -2.66 48.00
C PHE A 277 1.30 -2.77 49.30
N ILE A 278 2.30 -1.90 49.49
CA ILE A 278 3.09 -1.82 50.73
C ILE A 278 2.19 -1.55 51.95
N HIS A 279 1.29 -0.58 51.85
CA HIS A 279 0.39 -0.25 52.96
C HIS A 279 -0.60 -1.38 53.26
N ASN A 280 -1.08 -2.09 52.24
CA ASN A 280 -1.90 -3.30 52.42
C ASN A 280 -1.17 -4.41 53.18
N LEU A 281 0.08 -4.69 52.81
CA LEU A 281 0.90 -5.68 53.51
C LEU A 281 1.22 -5.24 54.94
N LEU A 282 1.57 -3.96 55.17
CA LEU A 282 1.79 -3.43 56.51
C LEU A 282 0.53 -3.51 57.37
N SER A 283 -0.63 -3.14 56.83
CA SER A 283 -1.91 -3.22 57.54
C SER A 283 -2.21 -4.66 57.98
N THR A 284 -1.98 -5.62 57.09
CA THR A 284 -2.16 -7.05 57.35
C THR A 284 -1.18 -7.55 58.40
N ALA A 285 0.11 -7.25 58.23
CA ALA A 285 1.16 -7.68 59.15
C ALA A 285 0.96 -7.10 60.57
N TYR A 286 0.59 -5.81 60.67
CA TYR A 286 0.26 -5.20 61.96
C TYR A 286 -0.95 -5.84 62.63
N LYS A 287 -1.98 -6.18 61.85
CA LYS A 287 -3.14 -6.91 62.37
C LYS A 287 -2.76 -8.29 62.90
N ASN A 288 -1.94 -9.04 62.15
CA ASN A 288 -1.49 -10.38 62.53
C ASN A 288 -0.68 -10.40 63.84
N ILE A 289 0.14 -9.36 64.09
CA ILE A 289 0.89 -9.24 65.35
C ILE A 289 0.07 -8.60 66.51
N GLY A 290 -1.20 -8.28 66.29
CA GLY A 290 -2.11 -7.70 67.29
C GLY A 290 -1.99 -6.17 67.47
N ASP A 291 -1.25 -5.46 66.62
CA ASP A 291 -1.13 -4.00 66.65
C ASP A 291 -2.27 -3.34 65.85
N GLN A 292 -3.48 -3.41 66.41
CA GLN A 292 -4.69 -2.88 65.79
C GLN A 292 -4.58 -1.38 65.44
N LYS A 293 -3.96 -0.59 66.32
CA LYS A 293 -3.80 0.85 66.12
C LYS A 293 -2.96 1.16 64.89
N LYS A 294 -1.82 0.48 64.69
CA LYS A 294 -1.02 0.67 63.48
C LYS A 294 -1.72 0.14 62.24
N SER A 295 -2.42 -1.00 62.35
CA SER A 295 -3.21 -1.53 61.24
C SER A 295 -4.25 -0.51 60.73
N GLU A 296 -4.95 0.18 61.63
CA GLU A 296 -5.92 1.24 61.29
C GLU A 296 -5.27 2.48 60.68
N ILE A 297 -4.09 2.90 61.17
CA ILE A 297 -3.32 3.99 60.55
C ILE A 297 -2.97 3.67 59.10
N GLU A 298 -2.54 2.44 58.83
CA GLU A 298 -2.23 2.02 57.45
C GLU A 298 -3.50 1.96 56.58
N LYS A 299 -4.67 1.57 57.12
CA LYS A 299 -5.95 1.63 56.40
C LYS A 299 -6.33 3.04 55.97
N THR A 300 -6.18 4.03 56.83
CA THR A 300 -6.46 5.43 56.43
C THR A 300 -5.56 5.89 55.28
N LYS A 301 -4.31 5.43 55.21
CA LYS A 301 -3.43 5.70 54.08
C LYS A 301 -3.88 4.98 52.80
N ILE A 302 -4.30 3.72 52.93
CA ILE A 302 -4.90 2.93 51.83
C ILE A 302 -6.08 3.70 51.24
N ASP A 303 -7.06 4.08 52.05
CA ASP A 303 -8.26 4.81 51.60
C ASP A 303 -7.91 6.10 50.84
N SER A 304 -6.92 6.86 51.34
CA SER A 304 -6.46 8.09 50.70
C SER A 304 -5.78 7.81 49.35
N ILE A 305 -4.98 6.75 49.24
CA ILE A 305 -4.29 6.38 48.01
C ILE A 305 -5.30 5.88 46.98
N GLU A 306 -6.20 4.97 47.37
CA GLU A 306 -7.28 4.44 46.53
C GLU A 306 -8.17 5.56 45.99
N TYR A 307 -8.58 6.51 46.83
CA TYR A 307 -9.36 7.66 46.39
C TYR A 307 -8.61 8.48 45.32
N SER A 308 -7.32 8.75 45.53
CA SER A 308 -6.51 9.51 44.57
C SER A 308 -6.31 8.77 43.25
N MET A 309 -6.10 7.45 43.31
CA MET A 309 -5.92 6.59 42.15
C MET A 309 -7.22 6.45 41.36
N SER A 310 -8.35 6.19 42.02
CA SER A 310 -9.68 6.08 41.38
C SER A 310 -10.07 7.36 40.63
N LYS A 311 -9.72 8.52 41.18
CA LYS A 311 -9.91 9.81 40.50
C LYS A 311 -9.07 9.91 39.22
N GLN A 312 -7.80 9.47 39.26
CA GLN A 312 -6.91 9.48 38.10
C GLN A 312 -7.32 8.45 37.05
N GLU A 313 -7.73 7.26 37.48
CA GLU A 313 -8.29 6.21 36.64
C GLU A 313 -9.52 6.72 35.88
N SER A 314 -10.51 7.28 36.58
CA SER A 314 -11.74 7.80 35.98
C SER A 314 -11.47 8.90 34.95
N ALA A 315 -10.54 9.81 35.28
CA ALA A 315 -10.18 10.91 34.38
C ALA A 315 -9.33 10.44 33.19
N GLY A 316 -8.39 9.51 33.41
CA GLY A 316 -7.59 8.88 32.38
C GLY A 316 -8.44 8.06 31.41
N LEU A 317 -9.42 7.31 31.91
CA LEU A 317 -10.39 6.55 31.13
C LEU A 317 -11.19 7.48 30.20
N LYS A 318 -11.69 8.60 30.72
CA LYS A 318 -12.40 9.61 29.91
C LYS A 318 -11.52 10.19 28.80
N GLU A 319 -10.26 10.47 29.08
CA GLU A 319 -9.31 10.97 28.07
C GLU A 319 -9.01 9.90 27.01
N ALA A 320 -8.84 8.64 27.42
CA ALA A 320 -8.63 7.51 26.52
C ALA A 320 -9.82 7.31 25.58
N TYR A 321 -11.06 7.32 26.09
CA TYR A 321 -12.27 7.20 25.28
C TYR A 321 -12.37 8.31 24.23
N LYS A 322 -12.10 9.56 24.61
CA LYS A 322 -12.11 10.70 23.67
C LYS A 322 -11.16 10.48 22.50
N PHE A 323 -9.98 9.91 22.75
CA PHE A 323 -9.02 9.61 21.69
C PHE A 323 -9.45 8.41 20.84
N ILE A 324 -9.95 7.35 21.46
CA ILE A 324 -10.45 6.16 20.75
C ILE A 324 -11.60 6.55 19.80
N GLU A 325 -12.57 7.34 20.27
CA GLU A 325 -13.67 7.85 19.44
C GLU A 325 -13.16 8.71 18.28
N ALA A 326 -12.16 9.57 18.54
CA ALA A 326 -11.56 10.41 17.49
C ALA A 326 -10.81 9.58 16.44
N ASP A 327 -10.08 8.53 16.84
CA ASP A 327 -9.38 7.60 15.95
C ASP A 327 -10.36 6.78 15.10
N LEU A 328 -11.43 6.27 15.72
CA LEU A 328 -12.51 5.56 15.00
C LEU A 328 -13.17 6.46 13.96
N ALA A 329 -13.56 7.68 14.35
CA ALA A 329 -14.16 8.64 13.43
C ALA A 329 -13.19 9.05 12.29
N ARG A 330 -11.88 9.06 12.55
CA ARG A 330 -10.87 9.30 11.51
C ARG A 330 -10.81 8.13 10.53
N LYS A 331 -10.74 6.89 11.02
CA LYS A 331 -10.72 5.67 10.18
C LYS A 331 -11.97 5.58 9.30
N ASP A 332 -13.14 5.88 9.86
CA ASP A 332 -14.40 5.90 9.09
C ASP A 332 -14.36 6.93 7.96
N ARG A 333 -13.82 8.13 8.22
CA ARG A 333 -13.62 9.15 7.18
C ARG A 333 -12.61 8.70 6.12
N GLU A 334 -11.52 8.04 6.50
CA GLU A 334 -10.52 7.50 5.56
C GLU A 334 -11.13 6.40 4.67
N HIS A 335 -11.92 5.48 5.24
CA HIS A 335 -12.65 4.46 4.49
C HIS A 335 -13.67 5.08 3.51
N LEU A 336 -14.41 6.10 3.94
CA LEU A 336 -15.33 6.84 3.08
C LEU A 336 -14.57 7.53 1.94
N MET A 337 -13.46 8.19 2.23
CA MET A 337 -12.64 8.87 1.23
C MET A 337 -12.06 7.89 0.21
N ASN A 338 -11.58 6.72 0.66
CA ASN A 338 -11.10 5.67 -0.23
C ASN A 338 -12.20 5.14 -1.15
N LYS A 339 -13.44 4.96 -0.66
CA LYS A 339 -14.59 4.63 -1.50
C LYS A 339 -14.87 5.69 -2.55
N ILE A 340 -14.87 6.98 -2.16
CA ILE A 340 -15.07 8.11 -3.08
C ILE A 340 -13.99 8.11 -4.17
N ILE A 341 -12.72 7.91 -3.81
CA ILE A 341 -11.60 7.84 -4.76
C ILE A 341 -11.83 6.68 -5.75
N ILE A 342 -12.16 5.48 -5.27
CA ILE A 342 -12.42 4.32 -6.13
C ILE A 342 -13.57 4.60 -7.11
N PHE A 343 -14.69 5.16 -6.64
CA PHE A 343 -15.81 5.51 -7.52
C PHE A 343 -15.46 6.61 -8.52
N SER A 344 -14.68 7.62 -8.11
CA SER A 344 -14.24 8.70 -9.01
C SER A 344 -13.32 8.20 -10.12
N VAL A 345 -12.41 7.27 -9.80
CA VAL A 345 -11.53 6.62 -10.77
C VAL A 345 -12.34 5.75 -11.74
N ALA A 346 -13.30 4.97 -11.23
CA ALA A 346 -14.19 4.17 -12.07
C ALA A 346 -15.02 5.05 -13.03
N ALA A 347 -15.57 6.16 -12.54
CA ALA A 347 -16.30 7.12 -13.37
C ALA A 347 -15.41 7.75 -14.45
N ALA A 348 -14.17 8.13 -14.11
CA ALA A 348 -13.22 8.67 -15.07
C ALA A 348 -12.86 7.66 -16.17
N ILE A 349 -12.68 6.38 -15.83
CA ILE A 349 -12.43 5.30 -16.81
C ILE A 349 -13.63 5.16 -17.75
N ILE A 350 -14.86 5.19 -17.23
CA ILE A 350 -16.08 5.13 -18.05
C ILE A 350 -16.13 6.31 -19.01
N LEU A 351 -15.83 7.53 -18.56
CA LEU A 351 -15.77 8.71 -19.42
C LEU A 351 -14.71 8.59 -20.52
N ILE A 352 -13.54 8.03 -20.21
CA ILE A 352 -12.48 7.77 -21.20
C ILE A 352 -12.96 6.74 -22.23
N ILE A 353 -13.64 5.67 -21.81
CA ILE A 353 -14.21 4.66 -22.73
C ILE A 353 -15.27 5.30 -23.62
N ILE A 354 -16.19 6.09 -23.05
CA ILE A 354 -17.23 6.81 -23.81
C ILE A 354 -16.57 7.74 -24.83
N PHE A 355 -15.59 8.53 -24.41
CA PHE A 355 -14.84 9.42 -25.29
C PHE A 355 -14.14 8.65 -26.42
N TRP A 356 -13.47 7.54 -26.11
CA TRP A 356 -12.81 6.70 -27.09
C TRP A 356 -13.80 6.08 -28.08
N VAL A 357 -14.96 5.61 -27.62
CA VAL A 357 -16.05 5.11 -28.46
C VAL A 357 -16.57 6.20 -29.40
N ILE A 358 -16.73 7.44 -28.91
CA ILE A 358 -17.16 8.59 -29.74
C ILE A 358 -16.11 8.88 -30.82
N VAL A 359 -14.82 8.95 -30.46
CA VAL A 359 -13.72 9.20 -31.40
C VAL A 359 -13.62 8.08 -32.44
N TYR A 360 -13.72 6.82 -32.01
CA TYR A 360 -13.70 5.65 -32.89
C TYR A 360 -14.85 5.70 -33.90
N LYS A 361 -16.09 5.95 -33.44
CA LYS A 361 -17.26 6.10 -34.32
C LYS A 361 -17.10 7.25 -35.32
N ARG A 362 -16.56 8.41 -34.89
CA ARG A 362 -16.29 9.55 -35.79
C ARG A 362 -15.27 9.20 -36.87
N LYS A 363 -14.16 8.54 -36.51
CA LYS A 363 -13.14 8.10 -37.47
C LYS A 363 -13.72 7.09 -38.48
N LEU A 364 -14.56 6.19 -38.01
CA LEU A 364 -15.23 5.18 -38.84
C LEU A 364 -16.13 5.83 -39.89
N LYS A 365 -16.98 6.77 -39.46
CA LYS A 365 -17.87 7.53 -40.36
C LYS A 365 -17.09 8.32 -41.41
N LYS A 366 -16.01 8.99 -41.01
CA LYS A 366 -15.14 9.72 -41.95
C LYS A 366 -14.52 8.81 -43.00
N SER A 367 -14.02 7.64 -42.59
CA SER A 367 -13.42 6.65 -43.51
C SER A 367 -14.45 6.11 -44.51
N TYR A 368 -15.68 5.88 -44.05
CA TYR A 368 -16.81 5.51 -44.92
C TYR A 368 -17.12 6.59 -45.97
N GLN A 369 -17.24 7.86 -45.54
CA GLN A 369 -17.52 8.98 -46.44
C GLN A 369 -16.42 9.17 -47.50
N GLU A 370 -15.15 9.04 -47.12
CA GLU A 370 -14.01 9.12 -48.06
C GLU A 370 -14.06 8.00 -49.11
N LEU A 371 -14.45 6.79 -48.70
CA LEU A 371 -14.62 5.65 -49.60
C LEU A 371 -15.76 5.90 -50.60
N ILE A 372 -16.94 6.32 -50.14
CA ILE A 372 -18.08 6.63 -51.03
C ILE A 372 -17.71 7.75 -52.02
N ALA A 373 -17.13 8.85 -51.53
CA ALA A 373 -16.69 9.94 -52.39
C ALA A 373 -15.63 9.51 -53.43
N SER A 374 -14.84 8.48 -53.14
CA SER A 374 -13.89 7.91 -54.12
C SER A 374 -14.57 7.07 -55.20
N ILE A 375 -15.67 6.40 -54.86
CA ILE A 375 -16.49 5.64 -55.82
C ILE A 375 -17.19 6.60 -56.76
N GLU A 376 -17.89 7.59 -56.22
CA GLU A 376 -18.62 8.59 -57.01
C GLU A 376 -17.70 9.37 -57.97
N ARG A 377 -16.48 9.72 -57.53
CA ARG A 377 -15.47 10.36 -58.39
C ARG A 377 -15.07 9.47 -59.57
N LYS A 378 -14.75 8.19 -59.31
CA LYS A 378 -14.38 7.22 -60.36
C LYS A 378 -15.50 6.98 -61.37
N GLU A 379 -16.76 7.15 -60.96
CA GLU A 379 -17.89 7.02 -61.87
C GLU A 379 -18.10 8.26 -62.73
N LYS A 380 -18.00 9.46 -62.14
CA LYS A 380 -17.99 10.71 -62.91
C LYS A 380 -16.87 10.75 -63.93
N GLU A 381 -15.68 10.26 -63.58
CA GLU A 381 -14.55 10.12 -64.52
C GLU A 381 -14.90 9.19 -65.69
N LYS A 382 -15.56 8.05 -65.43
CA LYS A 382 -15.99 7.10 -66.48
C LYS A 382 -17.14 7.62 -67.35
N GLU A 383 -18.04 8.43 -66.80
CA GLU A 383 -19.09 9.10 -67.57
C GLU A 383 -18.48 10.18 -68.48
N ASN A 384 -17.57 10.99 -67.95
CA ASN A 384 -16.84 12.00 -68.72
C ASN A 384 -15.96 11.37 -69.82
N GLU A 385 -15.36 10.19 -69.60
CA GLU A 385 -14.60 9.45 -70.62
C GLU A 385 -15.52 8.91 -71.74
N LYS A 386 -16.74 8.46 -71.41
CA LYS A 386 -17.72 8.02 -72.40
C LYS A 386 -18.29 9.18 -73.20
N GLU A 387 -18.52 10.33 -72.57
CA GLU A 387 -19.02 11.54 -73.23
C GLU A 387 -17.97 12.14 -74.20
N ASN A 388 -16.69 12.12 -73.80
CA ASN A 388 -15.57 12.53 -74.65
C ASN A 388 -15.22 11.52 -75.77
N ALA A 389 -15.62 10.24 -75.63
CA ALA A 389 -15.46 9.22 -76.69
C ALA A 389 -16.52 9.34 -77.80
N VAL A 390 -17.67 9.95 -77.52
CA VAL A 390 -18.76 10.17 -78.50
C VAL A 390 -18.54 11.46 -79.32
N THR A 391 -17.74 12.42 -78.83
CA THR A 391 -17.45 13.69 -79.53
C THR A 391 -16.18 13.70 -80.39
N LYS A 392 -15.43 12.58 -80.48
CA LYS A 392 -14.25 12.43 -81.35
C LYS A 392 -14.48 11.36 -82.43
N SER A 393 -15.37 11.68 -83.37
CA SER A 393 -15.38 11.07 -84.70
C SER A 393 -15.76 12.12 -85.74
N GLU A 394 -14.88 13.10 -85.95
CA GLU A 394 -14.63 13.73 -87.26
C GLU A 394 -13.35 14.58 -87.19
N ASN A 395 -12.55 14.48 -88.26
CA ASN A 395 -11.30 15.19 -88.59
C ASN A 395 -9.95 14.58 -88.15
N THR A 396 -9.30 13.98 -89.15
CA THR A 396 -7.86 13.75 -89.29
C THR A 396 -7.07 15.07 -89.32
N ASP A 397 -6.05 15.21 -88.46
CA ASP A 397 -4.63 15.27 -88.82
C ASP A 397 -3.72 15.92 -87.75
N THR A 398 -2.62 15.21 -87.45
CA THR A 398 -1.31 15.67 -86.91
C THR A 398 -1.23 16.66 -85.73
N LYS A 399 -0.75 16.20 -84.56
CA LYS A 399 0.64 16.40 -84.08
C LYS A 399 0.92 15.72 -82.74
N LYS A 400 2.16 15.22 -82.65
CA LYS A 400 2.79 14.42 -81.58
C LYS A 400 2.99 15.12 -80.23
N SER A 401 3.00 14.26 -79.19
CA SER A 401 3.89 14.24 -78.00
C SER A 401 3.61 15.24 -76.88
N LYS A 402 3.79 14.94 -75.58
CA LYS A 402 4.54 13.90 -74.82
C LYS A 402 4.08 14.04 -73.35
N ASP A 403 3.84 13.00 -72.57
CA ASP A 403 4.72 12.38 -71.53
C ASP A 403 3.74 11.87 -70.43
N LEU A 404 3.88 10.78 -69.66
CA LEU A 404 4.92 9.79 -69.39
C LEU A 404 4.23 8.55 -68.78
N THR A 405 4.26 7.44 -69.51
CA THR A 405 4.65 6.09 -69.06
C THR A 405 4.54 5.18 -70.28
N SER A 406 5.45 5.39 -71.24
CA SER A 406 5.60 4.51 -72.40
C SER A 406 6.29 3.22 -71.97
N VAL A 407 5.53 2.35 -71.33
CA VAL A 407 5.85 0.94 -71.29
C VAL A 407 5.60 0.43 -72.71
N GLU A 408 6.67 0.22 -73.49
CA GLU A 408 6.53 -0.42 -74.80
C GLU A 408 6.05 -1.86 -74.58
N PHE A 409 4.82 -2.11 -75.04
CA PHE A 409 4.25 -3.43 -75.15
C PHE A 409 4.43 -3.91 -76.59
N SER A 410 5.02 -5.08 -76.75
CA SER A 410 5.05 -5.81 -78.02
C SER A 410 3.63 -6.13 -78.48
N LYS A 411 3.46 -6.44 -79.78
CA LYS A 411 2.16 -6.81 -80.35
C LYS A 411 1.48 -7.94 -79.58
N SER A 412 2.25 -8.96 -79.17
CA SER A 412 1.78 -10.08 -78.34
C SER A 412 1.38 -9.66 -76.91
N GLU A 413 2.04 -8.65 -76.33
CA GLU A 413 1.66 -8.13 -75.01
C GLU A 413 0.36 -7.32 -75.09
N LEU A 414 0.16 -6.55 -76.16
CA LEU A 414 -1.09 -5.80 -76.39
C LEU A 414 -2.28 -6.74 -76.60
N GLU A 415 -2.09 -7.84 -77.34
CA GLU A 415 -3.12 -8.89 -77.51
C GLU A 415 -3.49 -9.52 -76.15
N LEU A 416 -2.49 -9.82 -75.30
CA LEU A 416 -2.75 -10.38 -73.98
C LEU A 416 -3.43 -9.37 -73.03
N ILE A 417 -3.08 -8.09 -73.11
CA ILE A 417 -3.76 -7.01 -72.37
C ILE A 417 -5.21 -6.87 -72.82
N ALA A 418 -5.49 -6.95 -74.12
CA ALA A 418 -6.86 -6.91 -74.64
C ALA A 418 -7.70 -8.10 -74.15
N LYS A 419 -7.11 -9.32 -74.12
CA LYS A 419 -7.77 -10.50 -73.51
C LYS A 419 -7.99 -10.31 -72.01
N LEU A 420 -7.07 -9.66 -71.30
CA LEU A 420 -7.20 -9.35 -69.87
C LEU A 420 -8.31 -8.32 -69.60
N ASP A 421 -8.43 -7.30 -70.45
CA ASP A 421 -9.51 -6.31 -70.35
C ASP A 421 -10.88 -6.93 -70.67
N LEU A 422 -10.94 -7.89 -71.59
CA LEU A 422 -12.16 -8.68 -71.83
C LEU A 422 -12.53 -9.50 -70.59
N PHE A 423 -11.56 -10.17 -69.98
CA PHE A 423 -11.74 -10.89 -68.72
C PHE A 423 -12.26 -9.99 -67.57
N GLU A 424 -11.76 -8.76 -67.47
CA GLU A 424 -12.29 -7.76 -66.53
C GLU A 424 -13.76 -7.40 -66.85
N LYS A 425 -14.08 -7.14 -68.13
CA LYS A 425 -15.43 -6.78 -68.58
C LYS A 425 -16.46 -7.88 -68.34
N GLU A 426 -16.05 -9.14 -68.57
CA GLU A 426 -16.89 -10.33 -68.34
C GLU A 426 -17.00 -10.71 -66.86
N LYS A 427 -16.37 -9.94 -65.96
CA LYS A 427 -16.33 -10.21 -64.51
C LYS A 427 -15.75 -11.60 -64.17
N GLY A 428 -14.86 -12.14 -65.01
CA GLY A 428 -14.27 -13.47 -64.80
C GLY A 428 -13.52 -13.59 -63.47
N TYR A 429 -13.08 -12.47 -62.89
CA TYR A 429 -12.46 -12.42 -61.56
C TYR A 429 -13.40 -12.86 -60.41
N LEU A 430 -14.71 -13.00 -60.62
CA LEU A 430 -15.67 -13.46 -59.59
C LEU A 430 -15.73 -14.98 -59.43
N GLU A 431 -15.06 -15.74 -60.28
CA GLU A 431 -14.99 -17.20 -60.16
C GLU A 431 -14.21 -17.61 -58.89
N LYS A 432 -14.79 -18.51 -58.08
CA LYS A 432 -14.26 -18.93 -56.75
C LYS A 432 -12.83 -19.48 -56.83
N ASP A 433 -12.54 -20.25 -57.88
CA ASP A 433 -11.22 -20.89 -58.07
C ASP A 433 -10.29 -20.11 -59.01
N MET A 434 -10.57 -18.82 -59.24
CA MET A 434 -9.73 -17.98 -60.09
C MET A 434 -8.34 -17.81 -59.47
N THR A 435 -7.34 -18.41 -60.11
CA THR A 435 -5.92 -18.34 -59.77
C THR A 435 -5.11 -17.92 -60.99
N LEU A 436 -3.83 -17.58 -60.81
CA LEU A 436 -2.94 -17.27 -61.92
C LEU A 436 -2.87 -18.40 -62.97
N ALA A 437 -2.86 -19.65 -62.51
CA ALA A 437 -2.82 -20.82 -63.39
C ALA A 437 -4.11 -20.93 -64.22
N VAL A 438 -5.27 -20.74 -63.60
CA VAL A 438 -6.58 -20.77 -64.28
C VAL A 438 -6.68 -19.64 -65.31
N LEU A 439 -6.27 -18.42 -64.93
CA LEU A 439 -6.29 -17.27 -65.84
C LEU A 439 -5.32 -17.46 -67.01
N ALA A 440 -4.13 -18.02 -66.77
CA ALA A 440 -3.15 -18.27 -67.83
C ALA A 440 -3.68 -19.24 -68.88
N VAL A 441 -4.34 -20.33 -68.45
CA VAL A 441 -4.99 -21.28 -69.37
C VAL A 441 -6.10 -20.59 -70.16
N ARG A 442 -6.97 -19.80 -69.51
CA ARG A 442 -8.07 -19.10 -70.18
C ARG A 442 -7.60 -18.07 -71.21
N LEU A 443 -6.48 -17.40 -70.95
CA LEU A 443 -5.90 -16.42 -71.87
C LEU A 443 -4.93 -17.04 -72.90
N GLU A 444 -4.81 -18.38 -72.91
CA GLU A 444 -3.94 -19.17 -73.80
C GLU A 444 -2.46 -18.76 -73.68
N THR A 445 -1.97 -18.64 -72.44
CA THR A 445 -0.61 -18.22 -72.13
C THR A 445 -0.02 -19.02 -70.96
N ASN A 446 1.25 -18.76 -70.61
CA ASN A 446 1.86 -19.36 -69.42
C ASN A 446 1.79 -18.42 -68.20
N ALA A 447 1.71 -19.01 -67.01
CA ALA A 447 1.52 -18.28 -65.74
C ALA A 447 2.63 -17.25 -65.46
N SER A 448 3.90 -17.57 -65.78
CA SER A 448 5.03 -16.66 -65.58
C SER A 448 4.92 -15.42 -66.45
N TYR A 449 4.61 -15.61 -67.73
CA TYR A 449 4.45 -14.51 -68.69
C TYR A 449 3.24 -13.64 -68.33
N LEU A 450 2.09 -14.25 -67.99
CA LEU A 450 0.93 -13.51 -67.52
C LEU A 450 1.22 -12.69 -66.26
N SER A 451 1.94 -13.25 -65.28
CA SER A 451 2.33 -12.50 -64.09
C SER A 451 3.26 -11.34 -64.41
N GLN A 452 4.20 -11.50 -65.35
CA GLN A 452 5.06 -10.41 -65.81
C GLN A 452 4.24 -9.30 -66.46
N ILE A 453 3.27 -9.64 -67.32
CA ILE A 453 2.42 -8.65 -67.98
C ILE A 453 1.50 -7.93 -67.00
N ILE A 454 0.89 -8.62 -66.04
CA ILE A 454 0.05 -7.96 -65.02
C ILE A 454 0.89 -7.05 -64.12
N ASN A 455 2.08 -7.49 -63.70
CA ASN A 455 3.01 -6.63 -62.97
C ASN A 455 3.43 -5.42 -63.81
N LYS A 456 3.74 -5.61 -65.10
CA LYS A 456 4.19 -4.55 -66.02
C LYS A 456 3.06 -3.56 -66.37
N ALA A 457 1.83 -4.03 -66.57
CA ALA A 457 0.70 -3.22 -67.01
C ALA A 457 -0.14 -2.62 -65.88
N LYS A 458 -0.30 -3.34 -64.76
CA LYS A 458 -1.18 -2.94 -63.65
C LYS A 458 -0.40 -2.64 -62.36
N ASN A 459 0.94 -2.82 -62.36
CA ASN A 459 1.83 -2.63 -61.21
C ASN A 459 1.42 -3.40 -59.95
N LYS A 460 0.88 -4.61 -60.14
CA LYS A 460 0.29 -5.45 -59.08
C LYS A 460 0.60 -6.92 -59.34
N ASN A 461 0.84 -7.68 -58.27
CA ASN A 461 0.78 -9.13 -58.37
C ASN A 461 -0.67 -9.60 -58.63
N ILE A 462 -0.82 -10.77 -59.23
CA ILE A 462 -2.12 -11.35 -59.61
C ILE A 462 -3.13 -11.43 -58.46
N ASN A 463 -2.68 -11.80 -57.26
CA ASN A 463 -3.57 -11.94 -56.11
C ASN A 463 -4.10 -10.58 -55.66
N THR A 464 -3.26 -9.55 -55.60
CA THR A 464 -3.67 -8.17 -55.30
C THR A 464 -4.60 -7.66 -56.40
N TYR A 465 -4.25 -7.88 -57.66
CA TYR A 465 -5.05 -7.44 -58.81
C TYR A 465 -6.46 -8.04 -58.82
N ILE A 466 -6.60 -9.37 -58.71
CA ILE A 466 -7.90 -10.04 -58.63
C ILE A 466 -8.69 -9.57 -57.40
N ASN A 467 -8.04 -9.51 -56.24
CA ASN A 467 -8.72 -9.12 -55.00
C ASN A 467 -9.22 -7.67 -55.05
N GLU A 468 -8.47 -6.75 -55.64
CA GLU A 468 -8.95 -5.38 -55.83
C GLU A 468 -10.14 -5.31 -56.79
N LEU A 469 -10.13 -6.06 -57.89
CA LEU A 469 -11.28 -6.14 -58.79
C LEU A 469 -12.52 -6.68 -58.07
N ARG A 470 -12.37 -7.76 -57.29
CA ARG A 470 -13.45 -8.35 -56.48
C ARG A 470 -14.01 -7.39 -55.43
N ILE A 471 -13.14 -6.69 -54.69
CA ILE A 471 -13.56 -5.74 -53.65
C ILE A 471 -14.21 -4.50 -54.28
N ASN A 472 -13.65 -3.93 -55.35
CA ASN A 472 -14.24 -2.80 -56.04
C ASN A 472 -15.62 -3.15 -56.64
N TYR A 473 -15.75 -4.36 -57.19
CA TYR A 473 -17.02 -4.89 -57.68
C TYR A 473 -18.07 -4.93 -56.57
N ILE A 474 -17.80 -5.63 -55.47
CA ILE A 474 -18.82 -5.85 -54.45
C ILE A 474 -19.19 -4.57 -53.70
N ILE A 475 -18.23 -3.65 -53.50
CA ILE A 475 -18.52 -2.32 -52.96
C ILE A 475 -19.52 -1.57 -53.85
N LYS A 476 -19.30 -1.60 -55.17
CA LYS A 476 -20.18 -0.97 -56.15
C LYS A 476 -21.56 -1.63 -56.16
N GLU A 477 -21.62 -2.95 -56.17
CA GLU A 477 -22.88 -3.70 -56.13
C GLU A 477 -23.67 -3.37 -54.85
N ILE A 478 -23.02 -3.33 -53.68
CA ILE A 478 -23.67 -2.93 -52.41
C ILE A 478 -24.16 -1.48 -52.47
N TYR A 479 -23.44 -0.58 -53.13
CA TYR A 479 -23.81 0.82 -53.24
C TYR A 479 -25.10 0.99 -54.09
N TYR A 480 -25.19 0.29 -55.22
CA TYR A 480 -26.28 0.43 -56.18
C TYR A 480 -27.45 -0.54 -55.99
N ASN A 481 -27.23 -1.64 -55.27
CA ASN A 481 -28.26 -2.65 -55.02
C ASN A 481 -28.53 -2.79 -53.51
N PRO A 482 -29.50 -2.02 -52.96
CA PRO A 482 -29.84 -2.07 -51.55
C PRO A 482 -30.27 -3.45 -51.03
N MET A 483 -30.73 -4.38 -51.89
CA MET A 483 -31.12 -5.73 -51.45
C MET A 483 -29.96 -6.49 -50.81
N LEU A 484 -28.73 -6.23 -51.25
CA LEU A 484 -27.51 -6.85 -50.70
C LEU A 484 -27.24 -6.47 -49.24
N LEU A 485 -27.84 -5.39 -48.74
CA LEU A 485 -27.70 -4.96 -47.34
C LEU A 485 -28.37 -5.92 -46.34
N ASN A 486 -29.30 -6.74 -46.81
CA ASN A 486 -29.99 -7.75 -46.01
C ASN A 486 -29.26 -9.10 -45.99
N TYR A 487 -28.16 -9.23 -46.74
CA TYR A 487 -27.44 -10.49 -46.88
C TYR A 487 -26.38 -10.64 -45.78
N LYS A 488 -26.15 -11.88 -45.34
CA LYS A 488 -25.03 -12.18 -44.43
C LYS A 488 -23.70 -11.87 -45.13
N VAL A 489 -22.73 -11.36 -44.39
CA VAL A 489 -21.39 -11.05 -44.93
C VAL A 489 -20.72 -12.28 -45.58
N SER A 490 -21.01 -13.49 -45.11
CA SER A 490 -20.56 -14.74 -45.73
C SER A 490 -21.07 -14.91 -47.16
N HIS A 491 -22.33 -14.55 -47.41
CA HIS A 491 -22.92 -14.65 -48.74
C HIS A 491 -22.43 -13.53 -49.67
N ILE A 492 -22.23 -12.32 -49.14
CA ILE A 492 -21.57 -11.22 -49.86
C ILE A 492 -20.14 -11.61 -50.28
N ALA A 493 -19.41 -12.33 -49.43
CA ALA A 493 -18.09 -12.85 -49.76
C ALA A 493 -18.14 -13.83 -50.95
N GLU A 494 -19.14 -14.70 -51.00
CA GLU A 494 -19.34 -15.63 -52.12
C GLU A 494 -19.65 -14.89 -53.42
N LEU A 495 -20.53 -13.88 -53.38
CA LEU A 495 -20.86 -13.05 -54.54
C LEU A 495 -19.65 -12.25 -55.05
N ALA A 496 -18.73 -11.88 -54.15
CA ALA A 496 -17.47 -11.24 -54.49
C ALA A 496 -16.41 -12.24 -54.99
N GLY A 497 -16.69 -13.54 -55.06
CA GLY A 497 -15.77 -14.57 -55.55
C GLY A 497 -14.74 -15.06 -54.53
N PHE A 498 -14.96 -14.88 -53.22
CA PHE A 498 -14.07 -15.37 -52.17
C PHE A 498 -14.47 -16.76 -51.66
N ASN A 499 -13.46 -17.58 -51.38
CA ASN A 499 -13.64 -18.95 -50.86
C ASN A 499 -13.91 -19.01 -49.35
N SER A 500 -13.66 -17.92 -48.62
CA SER A 500 -14.01 -17.84 -47.20
C SER A 500 -14.36 -16.43 -46.75
N HIS A 501 -15.28 -16.36 -45.79
CA HIS A 501 -15.66 -15.13 -45.11
C HIS A 501 -14.46 -14.40 -44.48
N ASN A 502 -13.52 -15.14 -43.89
CA ASN A 502 -12.32 -14.57 -43.25
C ASN A 502 -11.39 -13.90 -44.26
N SER A 503 -11.11 -14.57 -45.39
CA SER A 503 -10.28 -14.00 -46.46
C SER A 503 -10.90 -12.73 -47.02
N PHE A 504 -12.21 -12.75 -47.29
CA PHE A 504 -12.95 -11.58 -47.74
C PHE A 504 -12.84 -10.43 -46.73
N THR A 505 -13.10 -10.68 -45.46
CA THR A 505 -13.12 -9.65 -44.41
C THR A 505 -11.76 -8.98 -44.25
N LEU A 506 -10.66 -9.75 -44.28
CA LEU A 506 -9.30 -9.21 -44.19
C LEU A 506 -8.92 -8.38 -45.42
N VAL A 507 -9.23 -8.88 -46.61
CA VAL A 507 -8.91 -8.21 -47.88
C VAL A 507 -9.75 -6.95 -48.07
N PHE A 508 -11.05 -7.02 -47.80
CA PHE A 508 -11.96 -5.87 -47.83
C PHE A 508 -11.44 -4.79 -46.88
N LYS A 509 -11.17 -5.12 -45.61
CA LYS A 509 -10.67 -4.14 -44.62
C LYS A 509 -9.32 -3.56 -44.99
N ARG A 510 -8.42 -4.34 -45.62
CA ARG A 510 -7.11 -3.85 -46.08
C ARG A 510 -7.26 -2.83 -47.22
N ILE A 511 -8.20 -3.06 -48.14
CA ILE A 511 -8.41 -2.20 -49.30
C ILE A 511 -9.23 -0.95 -48.93
N THR A 512 -10.21 -1.06 -48.05
CA THR A 512 -11.17 0.01 -47.74
C THR A 512 -10.94 0.71 -46.40
N ASN A 513 -10.02 0.22 -45.57
CA ASN A 513 -9.82 0.63 -44.18
C ASN A 513 -11.02 0.44 -43.22
N ILE A 514 -12.12 -0.18 -43.68
CA ILE A 514 -13.32 -0.47 -42.89
C ILE A 514 -13.74 -1.93 -43.09
N SER A 515 -14.35 -2.58 -42.08
CA SER A 515 -14.83 -3.96 -42.26
C SER A 515 -16.06 -4.00 -43.18
N PRO A 516 -16.35 -5.14 -43.84
CA PRO A 516 -17.58 -5.32 -44.60
C PRO A 516 -18.84 -5.05 -43.76
N SER A 517 -18.86 -5.53 -42.50
CA SER A 517 -19.98 -5.30 -41.59
C SER A 517 -20.21 -3.81 -41.32
N THR A 518 -19.15 -3.06 -41.02
CA THR A 518 -19.23 -1.61 -40.85
C THR A 518 -19.73 -0.92 -42.11
N PHE A 519 -19.23 -1.30 -43.28
CA PHE A 519 -19.64 -0.71 -44.55
C PHE A 519 -21.15 -0.92 -44.79
N LEU A 520 -21.66 -2.12 -44.57
CA LEU A 520 -23.09 -2.43 -44.68
C LEU A 520 -23.95 -1.69 -43.65
N ASP A 521 -23.46 -1.53 -42.42
CA ASP A 521 -24.16 -0.80 -41.36
C ASP A 521 -24.25 0.70 -41.66
N GLU A 522 -23.15 1.32 -42.10
CA GLU A 522 -23.15 2.74 -42.47
C GLU A 522 -23.98 2.99 -43.73
N ARG A 523 -23.95 2.09 -44.73
CA ARG A 523 -24.80 2.19 -45.92
C ARG A 523 -26.29 2.07 -45.60
N ARG A 524 -26.66 1.17 -44.67
CA ARG A 524 -28.05 1.08 -44.15
C ARG A 524 -28.49 2.36 -43.47
N LYS A 525 -27.65 2.94 -42.62
CA LYS A 525 -27.95 4.22 -41.95
C LYS A 525 -28.12 5.35 -42.96
N GLU A 526 -27.24 5.45 -43.94
CA GLU A 526 -27.32 6.48 -44.99
C GLU A 526 -28.65 6.42 -45.73
N LEU A 527 -29.06 5.24 -46.21
CA LEU A 527 -30.33 5.06 -46.92
C LEU A 527 -31.55 5.35 -46.03
N SER A 528 -31.51 4.93 -44.75
CA SER A 528 -32.61 5.21 -43.81
C SER A 528 -32.81 6.70 -43.48
N VAL A 529 -31.77 7.54 -43.66
CA VAL A 529 -31.87 9.00 -43.47
C VAL A 529 -32.48 9.68 -44.69
N VAL A 530 -32.33 9.10 -45.89
CA VAL A 530 -32.92 9.60 -47.13
C VAL A 530 -34.42 9.26 -47.22
N GLU A 531 -34.85 8.13 -46.65
CA GLU A 531 -36.28 7.73 -46.66
C GLU A 531 -37.15 8.47 -45.62
N ASN A 532 -36.53 9.11 -44.61
CA ASN A 532 -37.22 9.82 -43.52
C ASN A 532 -37.20 11.37 -43.66
N ASN A 533 -36.64 11.89 -44.76
CA ASN A 533 -36.72 13.30 -45.17
C ASN A 533 -37.47 13.38 -46.48
#